data_AF-A0A448WQQ1-F1
#
_entry.id   AF-A0A448WQQ1-F1
#
_cell.length_a   1.000
_cell.length_b   1.000
_cell.length_c   1.000
_cell.angle_alpha   90.00
_cell.angle_beta   90.00
_cell.angle_gamma   90.00
#
_symmetry.space_group_name_H-M   'P 1'
#
loop_
_entity.id
_entity.type
_entity.pdbx_description
1 polymer ?
#
loop_
_entity_poly.entity_id
_entity_poly.type
_entity_poly.pdbx_seq_one_letter_code
_entity_poly.pdbx_strand_id
1 'polypeptide(L)'
;MTIASYSITVGECLKAADELAKIGINAEVINLRSLRPLDEETLFNSVKKTKHLVTAETAWPTCNIGAEICARIMESKSPNMTSPASLYCHY
;
A
#
# COMPACT_ATOMS: atom_id res chain seq x y z
N MET A 1 -5.31 -5.60 6.32
CA MET A 1 -4.91 -4.31 5.73
C MET A 1 -4.10 -4.55 4.48
N THR A 2 -4.07 -3.61 3.54
CA THR A 2 -3.28 -3.69 2.31
C THR A 2 -2.01 -2.86 2.46
N ILE A 3 -0.86 -3.47 2.20
CA ILE A 3 0.45 -2.80 2.20
C ILE A 3 0.98 -2.82 0.76
N ALA A 4 1.08 -1.66 0.12
CA ALA A 4 1.60 -1.54 -1.24
C ALA A 4 3.06 -1.06 -1.21
N SER A 5 3.95 -1.78 -1.90
CA SER A 5 5.37 -1.46 -1.94
C SER A 5 6.03 -1.95 -3.24
N TYR A 6 7.27 -1.52 -3.49
CA TYR A 6 8.07 -1.93 -4.64
C TYR A 6 9.55 -2.05 -4.26
N SER A 7 10.34 -2.80 -5.05
CA SER A 7 11.78 -2.95 -4.81
C SER A 7 12.12 -3.55 -3.44
N ILE A 8 13.18 -3.07 -2.79
CA ILE A 8 13.76 -3.61 -1.56
C ILE A 8 12.80 -3.59 -0.36
N THR A 9 11.93 -2.59 -0.28
CA THR A 9 10.98 -2.41 0.83
C THR A 9 9.92 -3.51 0.89
N VAL A 10 9.71 -4.26 -0.19
CA VAL A 10 8.82 -5.44 -0.18
C VAL A 10 9.28 -6.49 0.83
N GLY A 11 10.59 -6.68 0.98
CA GLY A 11 11.15 -7.63 1.97
C GLY A 11 10.85 -7.19 3.41
N GLU A 12 10.84 -5.89 3.66
CA GLU A 12 10.49 -5.32 4.97
C GLU A 12 8.98 -5.41 5.22
N CYS A 13 8.15 -5.15 4.21
CA CYS A 13 6.71 -5.32 4.30
C CYS A 13 6.29 -6.75 4.60
N LEU A 14 6.98 -7.76 4.04
CA LEU A 14 6.72 -9.16 4.34
C LEU A 14 7.04 -9.50 5.80
N LYS A 15 8.17 -9.03 6.34
CA LYS A 15 8.50 -9.19 7.76
C LYS A 15 7.49 -8.50 8.66
N ALA A 16 7.07 -7.28 8.29
CA ALA A 16 6.03 -6.56 9.01
C ALA A 16 4.69 -7.33 8.97
N ALA A 17 4.34 -7.95 7.85
CA ALA A 17 3.15 -8.78 7.74
C ALA A 17 3.22 -10.02 8.67
N ASP A 18 4.38 -10.67 8.79
CA ASP A 18 4.60 -11.78 9.72
C ASP A 18 4.47 -11.34 11.19
N GLU A 19 4.93 -10.14 11.53
CA GLU A 19 4.76 -9.57 12.87
C GLU A 19 3.29 -9.20 13.16
N LEU A 20 2.61 -8.61 12.19
CA LEU A 20 1.18 -8.30 12.27
C LEU A 20 0.34 -9.57 12.42
N ALA A 21 0.74 -10.68 11.79
CA ALA A 21 0.06 -11.96 11.94
C ALA A 21 0.11 -12.48 13.39
N LYS A 22 1.19 -12.23 14.14
CA LYS A 22 1.32 -12.63 15.56
C LYS A 22 0.32 -11.93 16.47
N ILE A 23 -0.10 -10.71 16.12
CA ILE A 23 -1.13 -9.96 16.85
C ILE A 23 -2.54 -10.17 16.27
N GLY A 24 -2.69 -11.09 15.31
CA GLY A 24 -3.98 -11.42 14.70
C GLY A 24 -4.43 -10.47 13.58
N ILE A 25 -3.55 -9.59 13.10
CA ILE A 25 -3.85 -8.69 11.98
C ILE A 25 -3.37 -9.32 10.67
N ASN A 26 -4.31 -9.60 9.77
CA ASN A 26 -3.98 -10.07 8.42
C ASN A 26 -3.59 -8.90 7.52
N ALA A 27 -2.35 -8.91 7.03
CA ALA A 27 -1.80 -7.93 6.10
C ALA A 27 -1.55 -8.55 4.72
N GLU A 28 -2.18 -7.98 3.70
CA GLU A 28 -1.97 -8.34 2.30
C GLU A 28 -0.87 -7.43 1.73
N VAL A 29 0.28 -8.01 1.38
CA VAL A 29 1.41 -7.27 0.82
C VAL A 29 1.36 -7.34 -0.70
N ILE A 30 1.23 -6.19 -1.35
CA ILE A 30 1.21 -6.03 -2.80
C ILE A 30 2.58 -5.52 -3.25
N ASN A 31 3.24 -6.30 -4.08
CA ASN A 31 4.41 -5.85 -4.83
C ASN A 31 3.96 -5.26 -6.17
N LEU A 32 4.11 -3.95 -6.32
CA LEU A 32 3.65 -3.21 -7.50
C LEU A 32 4.33 -3.67 -8.80
N ARG A 33 5.60 -4.14 -8.73
CA ARG A 33 6.48 -4.52 -9.85
C ARG A 33 6.68 -3.45 -10.95
N SER A 34 5.61 -3.02 -11.61
CA SER A 34 5.57 -2.00 -12.64
C SER A 34 4.93 -0.72 -12.09
N LEU A 35 5.68 0.39 -12.13
CA LEU A 35 5.17 1.70 -11.74
C LEU A 35 4.41 2.39 -12.89
N ARG A 36 4.73 2.03 -14.14
CA ARG A 36 4.08 2.58 -15.33
C ARG A 36 3.99 1.52 -16.44
N PRO A 37 2.77 1.14 -16.88
CA PRO A 37 1.49 1.48 -16.25
C PRO A 37 1.37 0.86 -14.85
N LEU A 38 0.71 1.56 -13.94
CA LEU A 38 0.43 1.06 -12.58
C LEU A 38 -0.70 0.03 -12.64
N ASP A 39 -0.56 -1.08 -11.92
CA ASP A 39 -1.64 -2.07 -11.75
C ASP A 39 -2.67 -1.58 -10.72
N GLU A 40 -3.53 -0.66 -11.16
CA GLU A 40 -4.59 -0.07 -10.35
C GLU A 40 -5.67 -1.10 -9.95
N GLU A 41 -5.94 -2.09 -10.82
CA GLU A 41 -7.00 -3.08 -10.60
C GLU A 41 -6.70 -3.97 -9.38
N THR A 42 -5.49 -4.51 -9.30
CA THR A 42 -5.06 -5.33 -8.16
C THR A 42 -5.12 -4.53 -6.86
N LEU A 43 -4.66 -3.27 -6.90
CA LEU A 43 -4.63 -2.39 -5.76
C LEU A 43 -6.05 -2.08 -5.24
N PHE A 44 -6.95 -1.67 -6.12
CA PHE A 44 -8.34 -1.36 -5.76
C PHE A 44 -9.08 -2.59 -5.24
N ASN A 45 -8.88 -3.76 -5.85
CA ASN A 45 -9.50 -5.00 -5.41
C ASN A 45 -9.06 -5.40 -4.00
N SER A 46 -7.77 -5.24 -3.66
CA SER A 46 -7.28 -5.50 -2.30
C SER A 46 -7.78 -4.47 -1.29
N VAL A 47 -7.70 -3.18 -1.61
CA VAL A 47 -8.18 -2.10 -0.72
C VAL A 47 -9.68 -2.23 -0.44
N LYS A 48 -10.47 -2.64 -1.44
CA LYS A 48 -11.91 -2.91 -1.26
C LYS A 48 -12.18 -4.04 -0.25
N LYS A 49 -11.30 -5.05 -0.19
CA LYS A 49 -11.41 -6.16 0.77
C LYS A 49 -10.97 -5.73 2.17
N THR A 50 -9.84 -5.04 2.29
CA THR A 50 -9.19 -4.77 3.59
C THR A 50 -9.61 -3.45 4.24
N LYS A 51 -10.15 -2.51 3.44
CA LYS A 51 -10.58 -1.15 3.83
C LYS A 51 -9.47 -0.26 4.43
N HIS A 52 -8.21 -0.70 4.39
CA HIS A 52 -7.07 0.03 4.94
C HIS A 52 -5.90 -0.07 3.98
N LEU A 53 -5.28 1.06 3.63
CA LEU A 53 -4.12 1.15 2.77
C LEU A 53 -2.93 1.76 3.51
N VAL A 54 -1.78 1.09 3.40
CA VAL A 54 -0.47 1.64 3.73
C VAL A 54 0.43 1.53 2.51
N THR A 55 1.10 2.62 2.13
CA THR A 55 2.17 2.59 1.13
C THR A 55 3.52 2.66 1.84
N ALA A 56 4.47 1.82 1.44
CA ALA A 56 5.80 1.76 2.05
C ALA A 56 6.88 1.86 0.97
N GLU A 57 7.72 2.88 1.07
CA GLU A 57 8.84 3.10 0.15
C GLU A 57 10.00 3.84 0.81
N THR A 58 11.18 3.76 0.18
CA THR A 58 12.41 4.49 0.59
C THR A 58 12.66 5.73 -0.25
N ALA A 59 11.68 6.18 -1.03
CA ALA A 59 11.78 7.42 -1.79
C ALA A 59 11.70 8.62 -0.84
N TRP A 60 11.75 9.84 -1.36
CA TRP A 60 11.46 11.03 -0.57
C TRP A 60 9.95 11.08 -0.22
N PRO A 61 9.54 11.73 0.87
CA PRO A 61 8.11 11.77 1.23
C PRO A 61 7.27 12.62 0.27
N THR A 62 7.89 13.55 -0.46
CA THR A 62 7.23 14.46 -1.39
C THR A 62 7.31 13.94 -2.82
N CYS A 63 6.18 13.99 -3.54
CA CYS A 63 6.06 13.59 -4.96
C CYS A 63 6.56 12.17 -5.25
N ASN A 64 6.29 11.23 -4.34
CA ASN A 64 6.64 9.83 -4.52
C ASN A 64 5.51 9.00 -5.12
N ILE A 65 5.76 7.71 -5.29
CA ILE A 65 4.79 6.78 -5.86
C ILE A 65 3.63 6.54 -4.90
N GLY A 66 3.89 6.49 -3.60
CA GLY A 66 2.87 6.35 -2.58
C GLY A 66 1.88 7.52 -2.60
N ALA A 67 2.33 8.74 -2.89
CA ALA A 67 1.46 9.91 -3.05
C ALA A 67 0.52 9.76 -4.26
N GLU A 68 1.03 9.31 -5.41
CA GLU A 68 0.19 9.03 -6.59
C GLU A 68 -0.83 7.92 -6.30
N ILE A 69 -0.40 6.84 -5.63
CA ILE A 69 -1.28 5.73 -5.23
C ILE A 69 -2.42 6.22 -4.32
N CYS A 70 -2.09 7.01 -3.29
CA CYS A 70 -3.07 7.59 -2.38
C CYS A 70 -4.05 8.48 -3.13
N ALA A 71 -3.56 9.31 -4.07
CA ALA A 71 -4.41 10.17 -4.89
C ALA A 71 -5.37 9.35 -5.77
N ARG A 72 -4.86 8.33 -6.48
CA ARG A 72 -5.68 7.44 -7.34
C ARG A 72 -6.77 6.72 -6.58
N ILE A 73 -6.47 6.23 -5.38
CA ILE A 73 -7.47 5.55 -4.53
C ILE A 73 -8.53 6.53 -4.05
N MET A 74 -8.14 7.73 -3.62
CA MET A 74 -9.07 8.75 -3.17
C MET A 74 -9.96 9.28 -4.31
N GLU A 75 -9.43 9.37 -5.53
CA GLU A 75 -10.18 9.77 -6.73
C GLU A 75 -11.08 8.65 -7.28
N SER A 76 -10.80 7.39 -6.93
CA SER A 76 -11.58 6.25 -7.39
C SER A 76 -13.04 6.32 -6.91
N LYS A 77 -13.99 5.81 -7.71
CA LYS A 77 -15.44 5.91 -7.43
C LYS A 77 -15.92 5.12 -6.20
N SER A 78 -15.07 4.34 -5.52
CA SER A 78 -15.48 3.54 -4.35
C SER A 78 -14.38 3.48 -3.27
N PRO A 79 -14.06 4.59 -2.61
CA PRO A 79 -13.16 4.58 -1.47
C PRO A 79 -13.94 4.10 -0.25
N ASN A 80 -14.10 2.78 -0.10
CA ASN A 80 -14.60 2.18 1.13
C ASN A 80 -13.47 2.02 2.17
N MET A 81 -12.75 3.12 2.42
CA MET A 81 -11.66 3.14 3.39
C MET A 81 -12.16 3.52 4.78
N THR A 82 -11.77 2.74 5.78
CA THR A 82 -12.11 2.99 7.19
C THR A 82 -11.21 4.07 7.79
N SER A 83 -9.99 4.24 7.26
CA SER A 83 -9.01 5.25 7.66
C SER A 83 -8.38 5.89 6.42
N PRO A 84 -7.83 7.12 6.51
CA PRO A 84 -7.08 7.70 5.41
C PRO A 84 -5.88 6.82 5.04
N ALA A 85 -5.48 6.88 3.76
CA ALA A 85 -4.31 6.16 3.27
C ALA A 85 -3.07 6.71 3.98
N SER A 86 -2.26 5.81 4.53
CA SER A 86 -1.06 6.18 5.27
C SER A 86 0.17 5.95 4.40
N LEU A 87 1.06 6.94 4.35
CA LEU A 87 2.33 6.87 3.65
C LEU A 87 3.45 6.64 4.67
N TYR A 88 4.22 5.58 4.49
CA TYR A 88 5.44 5.31 5.24
C TYR A 88 6.65 5.47 4.33
N CYS A 89 7.54 6.36 4.75
CA CYS A 89 8.72 6.77 4.01
C CYS A 89 9.94 6.59 4.92
N HIS A 90 10.86 5.71 4.56
CA HIS A 90 12.11 5.54 5.31
C HIS A 90 13.16 6.49 4.75
N TYR A 91 13.58 7.48 5.54
CA TYR A 91 14.66 8.42 5.20
C TYR A 91 15.75 8.37 6.27
#